data_AF-A0A1M7LNH6-F1
#
_entry.id   AF-A0A1M7LNH6-F1
#
_cell.length_a   1.000
_cell.length_b   1.000
_cell.length_c   1.000
_cell.angle_alpha   90.00
_cell.angle_beta   90.00
_cell.angle_gamma   90.00
#
_symmetry.space_group_name_H-M   'P 1'
#
loop_
_entity.id
_entity.type
_entity.pdbx_description
1 polymer ?
#
loop_
_entity_poly.entity_id
_entity_poly.type
_entity_poly.pdbx_seq_one_letter_code
_entity_poly.pdbx_strand_id
1 'polypeptide(L)' 'AAKMLDFERTVSVTIGLPFIRTSVDHGTAFDIAGKGIASSVSMEEAIKVAGDYAFLVKKQR' A
#
# COMPACT_ATOMS: atom_id res chain seq x y z
N ALA A 1 -2.15 5.49 -15.03
CA ALA A 1 -2.23 6.92 -14.69
C ALA A 1 -1.71 7.20 -13.28
N ALA A 2 -2.28 6.62 -12.22
CA ALA A 2 -1.85 6.86 -10.82
C ALA A 2 -0.35 6.66 -10.57
N LYS A 3 0.21 5.51 -10.99
CA LYS A 3 1.64 5.20 -10.85
C LYS A 3 2.61 6.15 -11.59
N MET A 4 2.14 6.82 -12.65
CA MET A 4 2.95 7.81 -13.35
C MET A 4 2.91 9.19 -12.69
N LEU A 5 1.91 9.43 -11.83
CA LEU A 5 1.77 10.67 -11.08
C LEU A 5 2.67 10.66 -9.84
N ASP A 6 2.77 9.51 -9.15
CA ASP A 6 3.67 9.30 -8.02
C ASP A 6 4.11 7.83 -7.97
N PHE A 7 5.35 7.58 -8.35
CA PHE A 7 5.86 6.22 -8.53
C PHE A 7 6.12 5.50 -7.19
N GLU A 8 6.36 6.25 -6.11
CA GLU A 8 6.73 5.66 -4.82
C GLU A 8 5.60 5.69 -3.79
N ARG A 9 4.64 6.61 -3.91
CA ARG A 9 3.57 6.78 -2.91
C ARG A 9 2.19 6.30 -3.35
N THR A 10 2.08 5.72 -4.54
CA THR A 10 0.82 5.09 -4.94
C THR A 10 0.50 3.92 -4.00
N VAL A 11 -0.75 3.83 -3.55
CA VAL A 11 -1.26 2.75 -2.67
C VAL A 11 -2.41 2.02 -3.35
N SER A 12 -2.35 0.70 -3.37
CA SER A 12 -3.45 -0.15 -3.82
C SER A 12 -4.44 -0.39 -2.69
N VAL A 13 -5.71 -0.03 -2.87
CA VAL A 13 -6.80 -0.29 -1.90
C VAL A 13 -7.80 -1.26 -2.53
N THR A 14 -8.14 -2.33 -1.82
CA THR A 14 -9.14 -3.30 -2.29
C THR A 14 -10.51 -2.99 -1.70
N ILE A 15 -11.50 -2.79 -2.57
CA ILE A 15 -12.89 -2.49 -2.21
C ILE A 15 -13.72 -3.78 -2.22
N GLY A 16 -14.62 -3.94 -1.26
CA GLY A 16 -15.59 -5.06 -1.20
C GLY A 16 -15.22 -6.19 -0.24
N LEU A 17 -14.06 -6.14 0.42
CA LEU A 17 -13.71 -7.07 1.50
C LEU A 17 -14.33 -6.62 2.84
N PRO A 18 -14.61 -7.55 3.78
CA PRO A 18 -15.16 -7.21 5.10
C PRO A 18 -14.11 -6.61 6.06
N PHE A 19 -12.93 -6.23 5.55
CA PHE A 19 -11.84 -5.62 6.28
C PHE A 19 -11.01 -4.72 5.35
N ILE A 20 -10.24 -3.78 5.92
CA ILE A 20 -9.35 -2.91 5.15
C ILE A 20 -8.20 -3.73 4.61
N ARG A 21 -7.96 -3.64 3.30
CA ARG A 21 -6.78 -4.19 2.65
C ARG A 21 -6.13 -3.12 1.78
N THR A 22 -4.93 -2.71 2.19
CA THR A 22 -4.00 -1.90 1.38
C THR A 22 -2.83 -2.75 0.91
N SER A 23 -2.09 -2.27 -0.08
CA SER A 23 -0.89 -2.94 -0.59
C SER A 23 0.04 -1.93 -1.26
N VAL A 24 1.33 -2.27 -1.25
CA VAL A 24 2.37 -1.57 -2.02
C VAL A 24 2.06 -1.55 -3.51
N ASP A 25 2.59 -0.58 -4.23
CA ASP A 25 2.42 -0.45 -5.69
C ASP A 25 3.60 -1.05 -6.49
N HIS A 26 4.56 -1.70 -5.83
CA HIS A 26 5.68 -2.38 -6.48
C HIS A 26 5.56 -3.91 -6.44
N GLY A 27 6.36 -4.57 -7.27
CA GLY A 27 6.49 -6.03 -7.30
C GLY A 27 7.50 -6.55 -6.26
N THR A 28 7.94 -7.80 -6.44
CA THR A 28 8.83 -8.49 -5.48
C THR A 28 10.28 -8.01 -5.47
N ALA A 29 10.74 -7.38 -6.56
CA ALA A 29 12.11 -6.85 -6.69
C ALA A 29 13.21 -7.89 -6.34
N PHE A 30 13.09 -9.10 -6.91
CA PHE A 30 14.00 -10.23 -6.60
C PHE A 30 15.47 -9.94 -6.90
N ASP A 31 15.74 -9.10 -7.90
CA ASP A 31 17.07 -8.65 -8.28
C ASP A 31 17.77 -7.84 -7.19
N ILE A 32 17.03 -7.26 -6.24
CA ILE A 32 17.57 -6.48 -5.11
C ILE A 32 17.28 -7.09 -3.73
N ALA A 33 16.64 -8.25 -3.67
CA ALA A 33 16.35 -8.95 -2.42
C ALA A 33 17.65 -9.24 -1.63
N GLY A 34 17.63 -8.91 -0.33
CA GLY A 34 18.78 -9.11 0.56
C GLY A 34 19.94 -8.11 0.39
N LYS A 35 19.85 -7.17 -0.56
CA LYS A 35 20.91 -6.16 -0.80
C LYS A 35 20.81 -4.91 0.06
N GLY A 36 19.71 -4.73 0.80
CA GLY A 36 19.49 -3.57 1.66
C GLY A 36 19.24 -2.24 0.93
N ILE A 37 18.88 -2.29 -0.36
CA ILE A 37 18.69 -1.11 -1.22
C ILE A 37 17.23 -0.87 -1.63
N ALA A 38 16.28 -1.65 -1.10
CA ALA A 38 14.86 -1.46 -1.39
C ALA A 38 14.33 -0.24 -0.63
N SER A 39 13.57 0.62 -1.32
CA SER A 39 12.87 1.75 -0.70
C SER A 39 11.66 1.26 0.11
N SER A 40 11.51 1.75 1.34
CA SER A 40 10.37 1.43 2.22
C SER A 40 9.17 2.35 2.00
N VAL A 41 9.30 3.41 1.20
CA VAL A 41 8.30 4.49 1.08
C VAL A 41 6.91 3.95 0.74
N SER A 42 6.78 3.09 -0.28
CA SER A 42 5.48 2.53 -0.68
C SER A 42 4.82 1.70 0.43
N MET A 43 5.61 0.97 1.21
CA MET A 43 5.10 0.19 2.34
C MET A 43 4.61 1.11 3.46
N GLU A 44 5.37 2.15 3.79
CA GLU A 44 4.99 3.14 4.80
C GLU A 44 3.67 3.83 4.42
N GLU A 45 3.52 4.26 3.17
CA GLU A 45 2.28 4.88 2.69
C GLU A 45 1.09 3.90 2.73
N ALA A 46 1.30 2.63 2.34
CA ALA A 46 0.25 1.62 2.41
C ALA A 46 -0.24 1.39 3.85
N ILE A 47 0.65 1.43 4.83
CA ILE A 47 0.33 1.29 6.27
C ILE A 47 -0.42 2.54 6.76
N LYS A 48 0.03 3.75 6.41
CA LYS A 48 -0.63 5.00 6.78
C LYS A 48 -2.08 5.05 6.28
N VAL A 49 -2.28 4.76 4.99
CA VAL A 49 -3.62 4.72 4.38
C VAL A 49 -4.51 3.67 5.06
N ALA A 50 -3.96 2.53 5.48
CA ALA A 50 -4.73 1.54 6.23
C ALA A 50 -5.20 2.08 7.59
N GLY A 51 -4.34 2.81 8.30
CA GLY A 51 -4.69 3.49 9.54
C GLY A 51 -5.77 4.55 9.34
N ASP A 52 -5.61 5.37 8.29
CA ASP A 52 -6.58 6.41 7.94
C ASP A 52 -7.95 5.84 7.57
N TYR A 53 -8.02 4.66 6.95
CA TYR A 53 -9.30 4.04 6.57
C TYR A 53 -9.85 3.04 7.59
N ALA A 54 -9.13 2.77 8.68
CA ALA A 54 -9.52 1.77 9.67
C ALA A 54 -10.92 2.02 10.27
N PHE A 55 -11.35 3.28 10.39
CA PHE A 55 -12.67 3.62 10.93
C PHE A 55 -13.82 3.31 9.96
N LEU A 56 -13.57 3.19 8.66
CA LEU A 56 -14.61 2.95 7.66
C LEU A 56 -15.21 1.55 7.80
N VAL A 57 -14.40 0.54 8.13
CA VAL A 57 -14.87 -0.84 8.34
C VAL A 57 -15.69 -0.96 9.63
N LYS A 58 -15.39 -0.18 10.67
CA LYS A 58 -16.19 -0.18 11.90
C LYS A 58 -17.61 0.34 11.67
N LYS A 59 -17.80 1.24 10.70
CA LYS A 59 -19.10 1.85 10.39
C LYS A 59 -20.01 0.96 9.52
N GLN A 60 -19.45 -0.08 8.90
CA GLN A 60 -20.19 -1.04 8.07
C GLN A 60 -20.72 -2.25 8.86
N ARG A 61 -20.38 -2.36 10.15
CA ARG A 61 -20.95 -3.34 11.08
C ARG A 61 -22.11 -2.72 11.85
#